data_AF-A0A3M2AK42-F1
#
_entry.id   AF-A0A3M2AK42-F1
#
_cell.length_a   1.000
_cell.length_b   1.000
_cell.length_c   1.000
_cell.angle_alpha   90.00
_cell.angle_beta   90.00
_cell.angle_gamma   90.00
#
_symmetry.space_group_name_H-M   'P 1'
#
loop_
_entity.id
_entity.type
_entity.pdbx_description
1 polymer ?
#
loop_
_entity_poly.entity_id
_entity_poly.type
_entity_poly.pdbx_seq_one_letter_code
_entity_poly.pdbx_strand_id
1 'polypeptide(L)'
;MSRFQPPHCPHPRCPSRHGRAPFLWRRRGSYPRKVDGRRVQRFLCRTCGRSFSTQSFRLDYRLQRVHVNPALFRLLVSKVTFRQAARLLGIDRKTVARRARLFGRHARRFHEARLRAARARGGLDGVFQLDELETFETDRRLQPLTVPVLIERRSFFVVHVGVGTLPARGGLSAAKKRRKAELERLRGKRRSQSRAQVRVAVRRLGRVLAAGAPLVFESDRKSTYPGILREVFGGRVGSHRRVSSRARRCPGSVLFPINHTLARMRDRVSRLVRRNWGASKRRRCLRWHLWMWVAWRNYLRPVTVAAGVPTPGVIVGAAERRWAVADFLRWRVTL
;
A
#
# COMPACT_ATOMS: atom_id res chain seq x y z
N MET A 1 14.51 -20.81 -18.59
CA MET A 1 14.46 -19.76 -17.54
C MET A 1 15.30 -18.56 -17.98
N SER A 2 14.72 -17.37 -18.12
CA SER A 2 15.50 -16.18 -18.49
C SER A 2 16.56 -15.87 -17.42
N ARG A 3 17.80 -15.68 -17.85
CA ARG A 3 18.92 -15.34 -16.95
C ARG A 3 18.68 -13.95 -16.35
N PHE A 4 18.83 -13.81 -15.03
CA PHE A 4 18.68 -12.52 -14.35
C PHE A 4 19.63 -11.47 -14.94
N GLN A 5 19.09 -10.29 -15.23
CA GLN A 5 19.81 -9.10 -15.66
C GLN A 5 19.72 -8.02 -14.57
N PRO A 6 20.85 -7.53 -14.02
CA PRO A 6 20.85 -6.42 -13.09
C PRO A 6 20.21 -5.17 -13.71
N PRO A 7 19.21 -4.55 -13.06
CA PRO A 7 18.56 -3.36 -13.61
C PRO A 7 19.34 -2.05 -13.39
N HIS A 8 20.27 -2.01 -12.42
CA HIS A 8 21.10 -0.84 -12.10
C HIS A 8 22.25 -1.24 -11.16
N CYS A 9 23.26 -0.38 -10.98
CA CYS A 9 24.32 -0.62 -10.00
C CYS A 9 23.79 -0.48 -8.55
N PRO A 10 23.93 -1.50 -7.68
CA PRO A 10 23.38 -1.42 -6.33
C PRO A 10 24.16 -0.48 -5.40
N HIS A 11 25.35 0.00 -5.82
CA HIS A 11 26.19 0.92 -5.04
C HIS A 11 25.69 2.37 -5.14
N PRO A 12 25.28 3.03 -4.04
CA PRO A 12 24.63 4.35 -4.08
C PRO A 12 25.45 5.48 -4.68
N ARG A 13 26.78 5.41 -4.55
CA ARG A 13 27.73 6.43 -5.04
C ARG A 13 28.23 6.16 -6.47
N CYS A 14 27.70 5.14 -7.16
CA CYS A 14 28.10 4.86 -8.53
C CYS A 14 27.59 5.96 -9.49
N PRO A 15 28.41 6.51 -10.40
CA PRO A 15 27.97 7.51 -11.38
C PRO A 15 26.76 7.06 -12.21
N SER A 16 26.67 5.77 -12.54
CA SER A 16 25.53 5.22 -13.30
C SER A 16 24.18 5.25 -12.58
N ARG A 17 24.16 5.44 -11.26
CA ARG A 17 22.89 5.61 -10.53
C ARG A 17 22.28 7.00 -10.70
N HIS A 18 23.10 7.98 -11.07
CA HIS A 18 22.72 9.40 -11.15
C HIS A 18 22.67 9.90 -12.59
N GLY A 19 22.66 8.99 -13.57
CA GLY A 19 22.64 9.34 -15.00
C GLY A 19 23.95 9.95 -15.53
N ARG A 20 25.02 9.99 -14.72
CA ARG A 20 26.30 10.60 -15.12
C ARG A 20 27.19 9.70 -15.97
N ALA A 21 26.83 8.41 -16.09
CA ALA A 21 27.55 7.42 -16.88
C ALA A 21 26.63 6.23 -17.20
N PRO A 22 26.88 5.47 -18.27
CA PRO A 22 26.11 4.27 -18.57
C PRO A 22 26.32 3.18 -17.49
N PHE A 23 25.27 2.40 -17.22
CA PHE A 23 25.39 1.24 -16.33
C PHE A 23 25.90 0.02 -17.11
N LEU A 24 27.21 -0.17 -17.10
CA LEU A 24 27.87 -1.31 -17.72
C LEU A 24 28.23 -2.36 -16.67
N TRP A 25 28.01 -3.64 -16.97
CA TRP A 25 28.32 -4.75 -16.08
C TRP A 25 28.78 -6.00 -16.84
N ARG A 26 29.55 -6.84 -16.17
CA ARG A 26 29.89 -8.20 -16.63
C ARG A 26 29.64 -9.24 -15.55
N ARG A 27 29.44 -10.49 -15.93
CA ARG A 27 29.39 -11.62 -14.97
C ARG A 27 30.79 -11.82 -14.36
N ARG A 28 30.84 -12.20 -13.08
CA ARG A 28 32.08 -12.44 -12.34
C ARG A 28 31.97 -13.68 -11.45
N GLY A 29 31.82 -14.86 -12.04
CA GLY A 29 31.69 -16.13 -11.32
C GLY A 29 30.40 -16.25 -10.50
N SER A 30 30.35 -17.24 -9.61
CA SER A 30 29.21 -17.49 -8.73
C SER A 30 29.64 -18.05 -7.38
N TYR A 31 28.76 -18.06 -6.40
CA TYR A 31 29.02 -18.65 -5.08
C TYR A 31 27.76 -19.30 -4.51
N PRO A 32 27.87 -20.35 -3.68
CA PRO A 32 26.72 -20.92 -2.98
C PRO A 32 26.24 -19.96 -1.88
N ARG A 33 24.92 -19.76 -1.78
CA ARG A 33 24.34 -18.93 -0.72
C ARG A 33 24.31 -19.71 0.60
N LYS A 34 24.93 -19.14 1.65
CA LYS A 34 25.04 -19.77 2.98
C LYS A 34 23.74 -20.32 3.61
N VAL A 35 22.58 -19.77 3.28
CA VAL A 35 21.31 -20.15 3.96
C VAL A 35 20.54 -21.28 3.28
N ASP A 36 20.74 -21.49 1.97
CA ASP A 36 19.94 -22.43 1.17
C ASP A 36 20.74 -23.10 0.04
N GLY A 37 22.07 -22.96 0.02
CA GLY A 37 22.97 -23.55 -0.98
C GLY A 37 22.85 -22.99 -2.41
N ARG A 38 21.81 -22.18 -2.70
CA ARG A 38 21.51 -21.75 -4.07
C ARG A 38 22.68 -20.98 -4.69
N ARG A 39 23.02 -21.33 -5.93
CA ARG A 39 24.09 -20.67 -6.69
C ARG A 39 23.72 -19.23 -7.01
N VAL A 40 24.49 -18.29 -6.47
CA VAL A 40 24.30 -16.85 -6.64
C VAL A 40 25.28 -16.32 -7.68
N GLN A 41 24.75 -15.75 -8.75
CA GLN A 41 25.56 -15.07 -9.76
C GLN A 41 26.13 -13.75 -9.21
N ARG A 42 27.45 -13.57 -9.37
CA ARG A 42 28.16 -12.32 -9.12
C ARG A 42 28.33 -11.52 -10.40
N PHE A 43 28.44 -10.21 -10.24
CA PHE A 43 28.64 -9.25 -11.31
C PHE A 43 29.71 -8.24 -10.88
N LEU A 44 30.35 -7.62 -11.87
CA LEU A 44 31.24 -6.49 -11.71
C LEU A 44 30.62 -5.30 -12.45
N CYS A 45 30.42 -4.16 -11.77
CA CYS A 45 30.07 -2.93 -12.45
C CYS A 45 31.33 -2.37 -13.13
N ARG A 46 31.29 -2.19 -14.45
CA ARG A 46 32.40 -1.59 -15.21
C ARG A 46 32.47 -0.08 -15.05
N THR A 47 31.42 0.57 -14.57
CA THR A 47 31.39 2.02 -14.32
C THR A 47 32.12 2.42 -13.04
N CYS A 48 32.01 1.64 -11.95
CA CYS A 48 32.65 1.98 -10.67
C CYS A 48 33.60 0.91 -10.13
N GLY A 49 33.86 -0.15 -10.89
CA GLY A 49 34.74 -1.26 -10.49
C GLY A 49 34.21 -2.14 -9.34
N ARG A 50 33.07 -1.83 -8.73
CA ARG A 50 32.58 -2.57 -7.56
C ARG A 50 31.83 -3.84 -7.94
N SER A 51 32.05 -4.89 -7.18
CA SER A 51 31.33 -6.16 -7.31
C SER A 51 29.97 -6.12 -6.63
N PHE A 52 29.02 -6.89 -7.16
CA PHE A 52 27.71 -7.12 -6.57
C PHE A 52 27.16 -8.48 -6.99
N SER A 53 25.96 -8.86 -6.56
CA SER A 53 25.35 -10.14 -6.94
C SER A 53 23.84 -10.03 -7.10
N THR A 54 23.19 -11.09 -7.57
CA THR A 54 21.70 -11.16 -7.62
C THR A 54 21.08 -10.86 -6.25
N GLN A 55 21.77 -11.22 -5.16
CA GLN A 55 21.34 -10.96 -3.79
C GLN A 55 21.15 -9.47 -3.51
N SER A 56 21.94 -8.58 -4.12
CA SER A 56 21.85 -7.14 -3.92
C SER A 56 20.47 -6.57 -4.27
N PHE A 57 19.72 -7.26 -5.15
CA PHE A 57 18.39 -6.85 -5.61
C PHE A 57 17.25 -7.58 -4.91
N ARG A 58 17.53 -8.60 -4.07
CA ARG A 58 16.47 -9.38 -3.42
C ARG A 58 15.85 -8.63 -2.25
N LEU A 59 14.54 -8.74 -2.09
CA LEU A 59 13.84 -8.12 -0.95
C LEU A 59 14.37 -8.67 0.38
N ASP A 60 14.62 -9.97 0.41
CA ASP A 60 15.08 -10.73 1.57
C ASP A 60 16.61 -10.74 1.76
N TYR A 61 17.35 -9.87 1.06
CA TYR A 61 18.79 -9.76 1.25
C TYR A 61 19.16 -9.49 2.71
N ARG A 62 20.08 -10.30 3.24
CA ARG A 62 20.54 -10.35 4.65
C ARG A 62 19.48 -10.76 5.67
N LEU A 63 18.30 -11.23 5.25
CA LEU A 63 17.34 -11.81 6.16
C LEU A 63 17.66 -13.29 6.42
N GLN A 64 17.50 -13.72 7.66
CA GLN A 64 17.51 -15.12 8.07
C GLN A 64 16.09 -15.71 7.98
N ARG A 65 15.96 -17.04 7.89
CA ARG A 65 14.68 -17.78 7.80
C ARG A 65 13.77 -17.23 6.68
N VAL A 66 14.30 -17.06 5.47
CA VAL A 66 13.56 -16.40 4.36
C VAL A 66 12.36 -17.20 3.85
N HIS A 67 12.35 -18.51 4.08
CA HIS A 67 11.26 -19.41 3.68
C HIS A 67 9.92 -19.05 4.33
N VAL A 68 9.91 -18.41 5.51
CA VAL A 68 8.66 -18.01 6.19
C VAL A 68 7.99 -16.79 5.54
N ASN A 69 8.70 -16.05 4.67
CA ASN A 69 8.20 -14.76 4.15
C ASN A 69 6.87 -14.88 3.40
N PRO A 70 6.68 -15.84 2.46
CA PRO A 70 5.40 -15.97 1.75
C PRO A 70 4.25 -16.35 2.68
N ALA A 71 4.47 -17.29 3.62
CA ALA A 71 3.47 -17.68 4.59
C ALA A 71 3.09 -16.51 5.51
N LEU A 72 4.08 -15.79 6.05
CA LEU A 72 3.83 -14.62 6.88
C LEU A 72 3.05 -13.54 6.14
N PHE A 73 3.41 -13.24 4.88
CA PHE A 73 2.68 -12.24 4.10
C PHE A 73 1.20 -12.61 3.96
N ARG A 74 0.90 -13.88 3.63
CA ARG A 74 -0.47 -14.40 3.54
C ARG A 74 -1.22 -14.27 4.85
N LEU A 75 -0.64 -14.70 5.97
CA LEU A 75 -1.26 -14.57 7.30
C LEU A 75 -1.61 -13.11 7.61
N LEU A 76 -0.68 -12.19 7.34
CA LEU A 76 -0.88 -10.77 7.62
C LEU A 76 -2.01 -10.14 6.77
N VAL A 77 -2.28 -10.63 5.55
CA VAL A 77 -3.43 -10.16 4.73
C VAL A 77 -4.70 -11.01 4.92
N SER A 78 -4.68 -11.97 5.86
CA SER A 78 -5.78 -12.88 6.16
C SER A 78 -6.24 -12.77 7.62
N LYS A 79 -6.34 -11.54 8.14
CA LYS A 79 -6.87 -11.24 9.49
C LYS A 79 -6.06 -11.79 10.66
N VAL A 80 -4.90 -12.41 10.43
CA VAL A 80 -4.07 -12.95 11.50
C VAL A 80 -3.34 -11.80 12.22
N THR A 81 -3.32 -11.86 13.55
CA THR A 81 -2.59 -10.89 14.38
C THR A 81 -1.09 -11.19 14.36
N PHE A 82 -0.25 -10.20 14.70
CA PHE A 82 1.20 -10.42 14.72
C PHE A 82 1.63 -11.48 15.74
N ARG A 83 0.91 -11.59 16.87
CA ARG A 83 1.16 -12.61 17.89
C ARG A 83 0.78 -13.99 17.39
N GLN A 84 -0.38 -14.12 16.74
CA GLN A 84 -0.80 -15.41 16.20
C GLN A 84 0.08 -15.84 15.04
N ALA A 85 0.48 -14.93 14.14
CA ALA A 85 1.40 -15.23 13.06
C ALA A 85 2.79 -15.67 13.56
N ALA A 86 3.25 -15.09 14.68
CA ALA A 86 4.49 -15.51 15.34
C ALA A 86 4.41 -16.96 15.85
N ARG A 87 3.32 -17.30 16.54
CA ARG A 87 3.04 -18.66 17.04
C ARG A 87 2.95 -19.68 15.90
N LEU A 88 2.12 -19.40 14.88
CA LEU A 88 1.90 -20.29 13.74
C LEU A 88 3.17 -20.60 12.93
N LEU A 89 4.14 -19.67 12.91
CA LEU A 89 5.37 -19.82 12.13
C LEU A 89 6.59 -20.16 12.98
N GLY A 90 6.45 -20.33 14.31
CA GLY A 90 7.59 -20.57 15.20
C GLY A 90 8.66 -19.47 15.14
N ILE A 91 8.25 -18.20 15.03
CA ILE A 91 9.18 -17.05 14.96
C ILE A 91 8.87 -16.00 16.01
N ASP A 92 9.88 -15.24 16.41
CA ASP A 92 9.71 -14.14 17.35
C ASP A 92 8.76 -13.03 16.82
N ARG A 93 8.00 -12.40 17.73
CA ARG A 93 7.05 -11.33 17.39
C ARG A 93 7.74 -10.07 16.86
N LYS A 94 8.95 -9.72 17.34
CA LYS A 94 9.73 -8.59 16.80
C LYS A 94 10.13 -8.89 15.36
N THR A 95 10.41 -10.14 15.04
CA THR A 95 10.67 -10.60 13.66
C THR A 95 9.47 -10.41 12.74
N VAL A 96 8.25 -10.75 13.19
CA VAL A 96 7.01 -10.43 12.46
C VAL A 96 6.88 -8.92 12.23
N ALA A 97 7.10 -8.11 13.26
CA ALA A 97 6.99 -6.65 13.14
C ALA A 97 8.01 -6.05 12.15
N ARG A 98 9.27 -6.53 12.16
CA ARG A 98 10.31 -6.12 11.20
C ARG A 98 9.93 -6.50 9.77
N ARG A 99 9.42 -7.71 9.56
CA ARG A 99 8.94 -8.19 8.24
C ARG A 99 7.73 -7.41 7.75
N ALA A 100 6.74 -7.14 8.59
CA ALA A 100 5.59 -6.31 8.22
C ALA A 100 5.99 -4.89 7.78
N ARG A 101 6.97 -4.28 8.45
CA ARG A 101 7.56 -3.00 8.01
C ARG A 101 8.21 -3.12 6.63
N LEU A 102 9.00 -4.17 6.40
CA LEU A 102 9.65 -4.42 5.12
C LEU A 102 8.62 -4.61 4.00
N PHE A 103 7.65 -5.51 4.21
CA PHE A 103 6.59 -5.82 3.25
C PHE A 103 5.72 -4.61 2.95
N GLY A 104 5.33 -3.82 3.95
CA GLY A 104 4.51 -2.62 3.72
C GLY A 104 5.26 -1.52 2.95
N ARG A 105 6.57 -1.34 3.21
CA ARG A 105 7.40 -0.41 2.43
C ARG A 105 7.56 -0.90 0.99
N HIS A 106 7.82 -2.18 0.81
CA HIS A 106 7.95 -2.82 -0.50
C HIS A 106 6.65 -2.72 -1.29
N ALA A 107 5.52 -3.08 -0.68
CA ALA A 107 4.20 -3.04 -1.30
C ALA A 107 3.83 -1.65 -1.80
N ARG A 108 4.12 -0.61 -1.00
CA ARG A 108 3.92 0.78 -1.44
C ARG A 108 4.78 1.12 -2.66
N ARG A 109 6.07 0.80 -2.64
CA ARG A 109 6.98 1.08 -3.77
C ARG A 109 6.59 0.30 -5.01
N PHE A 110 6.21 -0.97 -4.85
CA PHE A 110 5.72 -1.80 -5.94
C PHE A 110 4.48 -1.17 -6.57
N HIS A 111 3.49 -0.78 -5.77
CA HIS A 111 2.28 -0.10 -6.24
C HIS A 111 2.61 1.21 -6.97
N GLU A 112 3.48 2.05 -6.39
CA GLU A 112 3.93 3.30 -7.03
C GLU A 112 4.63 3.04 -8.38
N ALA A 113 5.49 2.02 -8.48
CA ALA A 113 6.15 1.66 -9.74
C ALA A 113 5.17 1.15 -10.79
N ARG A 114 4.18 0.33 -10.40
CA ARG A 114 3.13 -0.16 -11.30
C ARG A 114 2.24 0.96 -11.81
N LEU A 115 1.87 1.91 -10.94
CA LEU A 115 1.12 3.11 -11.34
C LEU A 115 1.90 4.00 -12.32
N ARG A 116 3.21 4.16 -12.14
CA ARG A 116 4.04 4.90 -13.11
C ARG A 116 4.11 4.19 -14.46
N ALA A 117 4.27 2.86 -14.45
CA ALA A 117 4.24 2.07 -15.68
C ALA A 117 2.88 2.15 -16.37
N ALA A 118 1.78 2.13 -15.62
CA ALA A 118 0.43 2.34 -16.16
C ALA A 118 0.29 3.72 -16.79
N ARG A 119 0.79 4.77 -16.11
CA ARG A 119 0.80 6.14 -16.64
C ARG A 119 1.58 6.26 -17.95
N ALA A 120 2.74 5.60 -18.04
CA ALA A 120 3.54 5.58 -19.27
C ALA A 120 2.83 4.87 -20.44
N ARG A 121 1.84 4.01 -20.17
CA ARG A 121 1.02 3.30 -21.16
C ARG A 121 -0.35 3.95 -21.37
N GLY A 122 -0.49 5.24 -21.10
CA GLY A 122 -1.73 5.99 -21.31
C GLY A 122 -2.43 6.44 -20.02
N GLY A 123 -2.20 5.77 -18.89
CA GLY A 123 -2.83 6.09 -17.61
C GLY A 123 -4.09 5.30 -17.32
N LEU A 124 -4.70 5.59 -16.17
CA LEU A 124 -5.95 4.97 -15.73
C LEU A 124 -7.13 5.79 -16.24
N ASP A 125 -8.19 5.10 -16.63
CA ASP A 125 -9.48 5.66 -17.02
C ASP A 125 -10.61 5.07 -16.15
N GLY A 126 -11.83 5.56 -16.37
CA GLY A 126 -13.03 5.06 -15.70
C GLY A 126 -13.54 5.94 -14.56
N VAL A 127 -14.37 5.34 -13.72
CA VAL A 127 -15.06 6.04 -12.61
C VAL A 127 -14.31 5.79 -11.32
N PHE A 128 -14.02 6.85 -10.58
CA PHE A 128 -13.26 6.76 -9.34
C PHE A 128 -14.14 7.01 -8.12
N GLN A 129 -14.00 6.17 -7.09
CA GLN A 129 -14.74 6.29 -5.84
C GLN A 129 -13.83 6.58 -4.67
N LEU A 130 -14.25 7.49 -3.78
CA LEU A 130 -13.54 7.78 -2.53
C LEU A 130 -14.48 7.77 -1.34
N ASP A 131 -14.02 7.13 -0.28
CA ASP A 131 -14.62 7.18 1.05
C ASP A 131 -13.52 7.05 2.13
N GLU A 132 -13.84 7.44 3.35
CA GLU A 132 -12.94 7.41 4.50
C GLU A 132 -13.44 6.42 5.56
N LEU A 133 -12.64 5.38 5.83
CA LEU A 133 -12.89 4.54 6.99
C LEU A 133 -12.28 5.20 8.25
N GLU A 134 -13.02 5.14 9.36
CA GLU A 134 -12.48 5.51 10.67
C GLU A 134 -11.92 4.30 11.44
N THR A 135 -10.81 4.52 12.14
CA THR A 135 -10.19 3.59 13.10
C THR A 135 -9.49 4.39 14.20
N PHE A 136 -8.54 3.81 14.93
CA PHE A 136 -7.85 4.48 16.03
C PHE A 136 -6.45 3.93 16.31
N GLU A 137 -5.68 4.67 17.12
CA GLU A 137 -4.40 4.21 17.66
C GLU A 137 -4.59 3.42 18.96
N THR A 138 -4.19 4.00 20.11
CA THR A 138 -4.30 3.31 21.40
C THR A 138 -5.70 3.47 21.99
N ASP A 139 -6.36 4.61 21.78
CA ASP A 139 -7.69 4.90 22.30
C ASP A 139 -8.62 5.44 21.20
N ARG A 140 -9.82 4.85 21.08
CA ARG A 140 -10.83 5.18 20.06
C ARG A 140 -11.42 6.59 20.16
N ARG A 141 -11.46 7.15 21.37
CA ARG A 141 -12.01 8.47 21.68
C ARG A 141 -10.92 9.53 21.62
N LEU A 142 -9.72 9.23 22.13
CA LEU A 142 -8.63 10.21 22.21
C LEU A 142 -7.74 10.26 20.96
N GLN A 143 -7.60 9.14 20.25
CA GLN A 143 -6.68 9.01 19.11
C GLN A 143 -7.35 8.37 17.89
N PRO A 144 -8.51 8.89 17.43
CA PRO A 144 -9.11 8.42 16.19
C PRO A 144 -8.19 8.71 14.99
N LEU A 145 -8.36 7.88 13.97
CA LEU A 145 -7.67 7.95 12.69
C LEU A 145 -8.71 7.93 11.57
N THR A 146 -8.44 8.70 10.52
CA THR A 146 -9.12 8.58 9.23
C THR A 146 -8.21 7.87 8.22
N VAL A 147 -8.80 7.07 7.36
CA VAL A 147 -8.12 6.31 6.31
C VAL A 147 -8.91 6.51 5.01
N PRO A 148 -8.57 7.53 4.20
CA PRO A 148 -9.14 7.68 2.87
C PRO A 148 -8.67 6.55 1.97
N VAL A 149 -9.63 5.98 1.24
CA VAL A 149 -9.41 4.94 0.24
C VAL A 149 -10.01 5.43 -1.07
N LEU A 150 -9.19 5.40 -2.12
CA LEU A 150 -9.58 5.75 -3.48
C LEU A 150 -9.48 4.51 -4.35
N ILE A 151 -10.55 4.18 -5.08
CA ILE A 151 -10.61 3.05 -6.01
C ILE A 151 -11.03 3.47 -7.41
N GLU A 152 -10.68 2.67 -8.41
CA GLU A 152 -11.40 2.59 -9.68
C GLU A 152 -12.59 1.63 -9.49
N ARG A 153 -13.79 2.06 -9.93
CA ARG A 153 -15.08 1.47 -9.61
C ARG A 153 -15.26 0.06 -10.17
N ARG A 154 -14.95 -0.15 -11.46
CA ARG A 154 -15.24 -1.39 -12.19
C ARG A 154 -14.38 -2.55 -11.70
N SER A 155 -13.09 -2.32 -11.56
CA SER A 155 -12.10 -3.33 -11.18
C SER A 155 -11.92 -3.47 -9.67
N PHE A 156 -12.45 -2.52 -8.88
CA PHE A 156 -12.13 -2.34 -7.46
C PHE A 156 -10.64 -2.11 -7.20
N PHE A 157 -9.88 -1.64 -8.19
CA PHE A 157 -8.45 -1.37 -8.06
C PHE A 157 -8.23 -0.22 -7.11
N VAL A 158 -7.45 -0.44 -6.05
CA VAL A 158 -7.17 0.59 -5.06
C VAL A 158 -6.06 1.48 -5.58
N VAL A 159 -6.40 2.70 -6.00
CA VAL A 159 -5.45 3.71 -6.49
C VAL A 159 -4.59 4.23 -5.34
N HIS A 160 -5.21 4.55 -4.20
CA HIS A 160 -4.50 5.10 -3.06
C HIS A 160 -5.17 4.76 -1.72
N VAL A 161 -4.32 4.65 -0.67
CA VAL A 161 -4.75 4.60 0.72
C VAL A 161 -3.91 5.56 1.58
N GLY A 162 -4.59 6.38 2.38
CA GLY A 162 -3.98 7.32 3.32
C GLY A 162 -4.17 6.91 4.78
N VAL A 163 -3.46 7.57 5.70
CA VAL A 163 -3.73 7.46 7.14
C VAL A 163 -3.48 8.83 7.77
N GLY A 164 -4.51 9.43 8.35
CA GLY A 164 -4.47 10.74 9.01
C GLY A 164 -5.00 10.67 10.43
N THR A 165 -4.59 11.62 11.27
CA THR A 165 -5.17 11.80 12.61
C THR A 165 -6.50 12.51 12.54
N LEU A 166 -7.37 12.21 13.50
CA LEU A 166 -8.55 13.01 13.83
C LEU A 166 -8.36 13.58 15.25
N PRO A 167 -9.03 14.72 15.57
CA PRO A 167 -9.07 15.24 16.93
C PRO A 167 -9.76 14.25 17.88
N ALA A 168 -9.52 14.39 19.18
CA ALA A 168 -10.27 13.62 20.17
C ALA A 168 -11.79 13.88 20.02
N ARG A 169 -12.60 12.84 20.23
CA ARG A 169 -14.06 12.93 20.20
C ARG A 169 -14.59 13.77 21.36
N GLY A 170 -15.75 14.38 21.17
CA GLY A 170 -16.47 15.10 22.23
C GLY A 170 -17.07 14.17 23.31
N GLY A 171 -17.67 14.78 24.33
CA GLY A 171 -18.36 14.09 25.42
C GLY A 171 -17.47 13.20 26.26
N LEU A 172 -16.21 13.61 26.51
CA LEU A 172 -15.22 12.82 27.27
C LEU A 172 -15.50 12.87 28.78
N SER A 173 -15.43 11.71 29.44
CA SER A 173 -15.38 11.59 30.91
C SER A 173 -14.21 12.39 31.50
N ALA A 174 -14.29 12.80 32.77
CA ALA A 174 -13.22 13.52 33.47
C ALA A 174 -11.84 12.82 33.36
N ALA A 175 -11.77 11.50 33.55
CA ALA A 175 -10.54 10.73 33.39
C ALA A 175 -9.94 10.84 31.97
N LYS A 176 -10.77 10.78 30.93
CA LYS A 176 -10.34 10.98 29.53
C LYS A 176 -9.95 12.43 29.23
N LYS A 177 -10.57 13.43 29.86
CA LYS A 177 -10.15 14.83 29.76
C LYS A 177 -8.73 15.01 30.31
N ARG A 178 -8.46 14.46 31.51
CA ARG A 178 -7.10 14.45 32.10
C ARG A 178 -6.08 13.77 31.19
N ARG A 179 -6.41 12.56 30.70
CA ARG A 179 -5.52 11.82 29.78
C ARG A 179 -5.31 12.54 28.46
N LYS A 180 -6.32 13.25 27.94
CA LYS A 180 -6.19 14.10 26.74
C LYS A 180 -5.19 15.21 27.00
N ALA A 181 -5.33 15.96 28.09
CA ALA A 181 -4.43 17.06 28.44
C ALA A 181 -2.97 16.59 28.56
N GLU A 182 -2.74 15.46 29.23
CA GLU A 182 -1.40 14.84 29.32
C GLU A 182 -0.83 14.48 27.94
N LEU A 183 -1.64 13.86 27.07
CA LEU A 183 -1.22 13.54 25.70
C LEU A 183 -0.93 14.78 24.86
N GLU A 184 -1.71 15.85 25.04
CA GLU A 184 -1.52 17.12 24.33
C GLU A 184 -0.28 17.87 24.83
N ARG A 185 0.04 17.80 26.13
CA ARG A 185 1.31 18.29 26.68
C ARG A 185 2.51 17.55 26.10
N LEU A 186 2.44 16.22 26.02
CA LEU A 186 3.56 15.39 25.56
C LEU A 186 3.76 15.39 24.04
N ARG A 187 2.71 15.60 23.24
CA ARG A 187 2.73 15.34 21.78
C ARG A 187 2.09 16.43 20.93
N GLY A 188 1.59 17.49 21.56
CA GLY A 188 0.81 18.54 20.92
C GLY A 188 -0.65 18.15 20.65
N LYS A 189 -1.47 19.18 20.38
CA LYS A 189 -2.89 19.04 20.03
C LYS A 189 -3.08 18.28 18.72
N ARG A 190 -3.90 17.23 18.74
CA ARG A 190 -4.23 16.47 17.52
C ARG A 190 -5.15 17.28 16.63
N ARG A 191 -4.71 17.55 15.40
CA ARG A 191 -5.52 18.18 14.35
C ARG A 191 -6.09 17.16 13.37
N SER A 192 -7.22 17.51 12.75
CA SER A 192 -7.79 16.71 11.67
C SER A 192 -6.88 16.75 10.44
N GLN A 193 -6.44 15.58 9.99
CA GLN A 193 -5.64 15.42 8.76
C GLN A 193 -6.47 14.85 7.61
N SER A 194 -7.79 14.73 7.77
CA SER A 194 -8.70 14.18 6.76
C SER A 194 -8.58 14.91 5.43
N ARG A 195 -8.82 16.23 5.41
CA ARG A 195 -8.70 17.07 4.20
C ARG A 195 -7.34 16.90 3.52
N ALA A 196 -6.25 16.91 4.29
CA ALA A 196 -4.89 16.76 3.77
C ALA A 196 -4.64 15.37 3.16
N GLN A 197 -5.11 14.29 3.79
CA GLN A 197 -4.94 12.93 3.26
C GLN A 197 -5.82 12.68 2.03
N VAL A 198 -7.03 13.25 1.97
CA VAL A 198 -7.89 13.20 0.79
C VAL A 198 -7.25 13.96 -0.36
N ARG A 199 -6.75 15.17 -0.12
CA ARG A 199 -5.97 15.94 -1.11
C ARG A 199 -4.79 15.15 -1.66
N VAL A 200 -4.07 14.41 -0.80
CA VAL A 200 -3.00 13.51 -1.27
C VAL A 200 -3.56 12.39 -2.16
N ALA A 201 -4.67 11.76 -1.80
CA ALA A 201 -5.29 10.70 -2.63
C ALA A 201 -5.72 11.24 -4.00
N VAL A 202 -6.38 12.39 -4.04
CA VAL A 202 -6.83 13.06 -5.27
C VAL A 202 -5.64 13.51 -6.13
N ARG A 203 -4.58 14.09 -5.55
CA ARG A 203 -3.35 14.41 -6.29
C ARG A 203 -2.63 13.17 -6.81
N ARG A 204 -2.72 12.04 -6.11
CA ARG A 204 -2.17 10.76 -6.60
C ARG A 204 -2.96 10.24 -7.79
N LEU A 205 -4.28 10.41 -7.81
CA LEU A 205 -5.11 10.12 -8.97
C LEU A 205 -4.70 10.98 -10.17
N GLY A 206 -4.55 12.30 -10.00
CA GLY A 206 -4.19 13.21 -11.09
C GLY A 206 -2.86 12.85 -11.77
N ARG A 207 -1.92 12.23 -11.05
CA ARG A 207 -0.62 11.78 -11.61
C ARG A 207 -0.72 10.50 -12.44
N VAL A 208 -1.80 9.75 -12.33
CA VAL A 208 -1.97 8.45 -12.97
C VAL A 208 -3.18 8.39 -13.90
N LEU A 209 -4.10 9.34 -13.81
CA LEU A 209 -5.24 9.49 -14.70
C LEU A 209 -4.75 9.67 -16.15
N ALA A 210 -5.50 9.13 -17.10
CA ALA A 210 -5.19 9.28 -18.50
C ALA A 210 -5.11 10.76 -18.92
N ALA A 211 -4.26 11.04 -19.92
CA ALA A 211 -4.13 12.40 -20.45
C ALA A 211 -5.44 12.78 -21.16
N GLY A 212 -5.92 14.01 -20.99
CA GLY A 212 -7.16 14.48 -21.60
C GLY A 212 -8.46 13.90 -21.02
N ALA A 213 -8.43 12.74 -20.36
CA ALA A 213 -9.64 12.12 -19.81
C ALA A 213 -10.33 13.02 -18.76
N PRO A 214 -11.65 13.25 -18.88
CA PRO A 214 -12.42 13.92 -17.84
C PRO A 214 -12.50 13.03 -16.60
N LEU A 215 -12.41 13.64 -15.42
CA LEU A 215 -12.58 12.93 -14.17
C LEU A 215 -14.07 12.67 -13.92
N VAL A 216 -14.44 11.39 -13.87
CA VAL A 216 -15.74 10.94 -13.36
C VAL A 216 -15.56 10.41 -11.94
N PHE A 217 -16.17 11.09 -10.96
CA PHE A 217 -15.94 10.85 -9.55
C PHE A 217 -17.23 10.59 -8.77
N GLU A 218 -17.17 9.67 -7.81
CA GLU A 218 -18.29 9.27 -6.97
C GLU A 218 -17.86 9.24 -5.50
N SER A 219 -18.64 9.86 -4.62
CA SER A 219 -18.31 9.89 -3.18
C SER A 219 -19.55 10.03 -2.30
N ASP A 220 -19.34 10.02 -0.98
CA ASP A 220 -20.34 10.52 -0.05
C ASP A 220 -20.51 12.05 -0.18
N ARG A 221 -21.43 12.62 0.62
CA ARG A 221 -21.74 14.06 0.63
C ARG A 221 -20.77 14.90 1.48
N LYS A 222 -19.54 14.43 1.76
CA LYS A 222 -18.60 15.22 2.56
C LYS A 222 -18.23 16.53 1.86
N SER A 223 -18.49 17.64 2.54
CA SER A 223 -18.36 19.00 2.02
C SER A 223 -16.96 19.35 1.51
N THR A 224 -15.92 18.70 2.03
CA THR A 224 -14.53 18.97 1.60
C THR A 224 -14.20 18.45 0.21
N TYR A 225 -14.91 17.44 -0.30
CA TYR A 225 -14.51 16.75 -1.54
C TYR A 225 -14.62 17.63 -2.79
N PRO A 226 -15.73 18.35 -3.06
CA PRO A 226 -15.84 19.19 -4.26
C PRO A 226 -14.74 20.25 -4.36
N GLY A 227 -14.39 20.90 -3.25
CA GLY A 227 -13.32 21.89 -3.23
C GLY A 227 -11.94 21.29 -3.53
N ILE A 228 -11.65 20.08 -3.05
CA ILE A 228 -10.39 19.38 -3.34
C ILE A 228 -10.34 18.93 -4.80
N LEU A 229 -11.46 18.44 -5.35
CA LEU A 229 -11.51 18.03 -6.76
C LEU A 229 -11.26 19.21 -7.68
N ARG A 230 -11.91 20.36 -7.44
CA ARG A 230 -11.67 21.61 -8.17
C ARG A 230 -10.22 22.09 -8.03
N GLU A 231 -9.66 22.05 -6.82
CA GLU A 231 -8.24 22.43 -6.57
C GLU A 231 -7.26 21.59 -7.41
N VAL A 232 -7.52 20.30 -7.59
CA VAL A 232 -6.54 19.38 -8.23
C VAL A 232 -6.78 19.21 -9.73
N PHE A 233 -8.04 19.22 -10.16
CA PHE A 233 -8.41 18.90 -11.54
C PHE A 233 -8.97 20.09 -12.32
N GLY A 234 -9.39 21.18 -11.66
CA GLY A 234 -9.95 22.35 -12.33
C GLY A 234 -11.10 21.97 -13.27
N GLY A 235 -11.04 22.45 -14.51
CA GLY A 235 -12.00 22.13 -15.58
C GLY A 235 -12.00 20.67 -16.03
N ARG A 236 -11.04 19.84 -15.61
CA ARG A 236 -11.05 18.40 -15.92
C ARG A 236 -12.06 17.60 -15.09
N VAL A 237 -12.76 18.21 -14.13
CA VAL A 237 -13.84 17.54 -13.41
C VAL A 237 -15.04 17.42 -14.35
N GLY A 238 -15.20 16.26 -14.99
CA GLY A 238 -16.33 16.01 -15.88
C GLY A 238 -17.62 15.78 -15.11
N SER A 239 -17.59 14.96 -14.06
CA SER A 239 -18.75 14.77 -13.17
C SER A 239 -18.37 14.36 -11.75
N HIS A 240 -19.15 14.82 -10.78
CA HIS A 240 -19.03 14.41 -9.37
C HIS A 240 -20.40 14.01 -8.79
N ARG A 241 -20.70 12.71 -8.79
CA ARG A 241 -21.93 12.17 -8.20
C ARG A 241 -21.76 11.96 -6.70
N ARG A 242 -22.61 12.59 -5.89
CA ARG A 242 -22.56 12.54 -4.41
C ARG A 242 -23.75 11.79 -3.83
N VAL A 243 -23.48 10.75 -3.06
CA VAL A 243 -24.52 9.89 -2.47
C VAL A 243 -24.66 10.19 -0.98
N SER A 244 -25.91 10.29 -0.51
CA SER A 244 -26.19 10.51 0.91
C SER A 244 -25.73 9.31 1.75
N SER A 245 -25.19 9.58 2.93
CA SER A 245 -24.82 8.53 3.89
C SER A 245 -26.03 7.74 4.41
N ARG A 246 -27.24 8.30 4.29
CA ARG A 246 -28.53 7.68 4.64
C ARG A 246 -29.06 6.72 3.56
N ALA A 247 -28.52 6.77 2.35
CA ALA A 247 -28.96 5.89 1.28
C ALA A 247 -28.68 4.41 1.63
N ARG A 248 -29.58 3.52 1.21
CA ARG A 248 -29.44 2.07 1.45
C ARG A 248 -28.13 1.56 0.84
N ARG A 249 -27.39 0.77 1.63
CA ARG A 249 -26.14 0.14 1.20
C ARG A 249 -26.42 -1.29 0.74
N CYS A 250 -26.68 -1.46 -0.55
CA CYS A 250 -26.92 -2.75 -1.19
C CYS A 250 -26.02 -2.91 -2.43
N PRO A 251 -25.89 -4.12 -3.01
CA PRO A 251 -25.14 -4.37 -4.24
C PRO A 251 -25.44 -3.41 -5.41
N GLY A 252 -26.69 -2.96 -5.55
CA GLY A 252 -27.10 -1.99 -6.58
C GLY A 252 -26.80 -0.53 -6.25
N SER A 253 -26.30 -0.22 -5.04
CA SER A 253 -25.99 1.17 -4.68
C SER A 253 -24.74 1.66 -5.41
N VAL A 254 -24.75 2.94 -5.82
CA VAL A 254 -23.62 3.59 -6.52
C VAL A 254 -22.30 3.38 -5.78
N LEU A 255 -22.28 3.61 -4.46
CA LEU A 255 -21.09 3.45 -3.62
C LEU A 255 -20.84 2.01 -3.16
N PHE A 256 -21.55 1.01 -3.69
CA PHE A 256 -21.30 -0.39 -3.34
C PHE A 256 -19.83 -0.79 -3.52
N PRO A 257 -19.14 -0.44 -4.63
CA PRO A 257 -17.77 -0.90 -4.84
C PRO A 257 -16.79 -0.43 -3.76
N ILE A 258 -16.85 0.84 -3.37
CA ILE A 258 -16.02 1.36 -2.27
C ILE A 258 -16.46 0.78 -0.92
N ASN A 259 -17.77 0.72 -0.63
CA ASN A 259 -18.28 0.14 0.62
C ASN A 259 -17.83 -1.33 0.79
N HIS A 260 -17.93 -2.12 -0.26
CA HIS A 260 -17.47 -3.50 -0.31
C HIS A 260 -15.96 -3.61 -0.12
N THR A 261 -15.19 -2.71 -0.75
CA THR A 261 -13.74 -2.62 -0.56
C THR A 261 -13.39 -2.34 0.91
N LEU A 262 -14.04 -1.35 1.53
CA LEU A 262 -13.83 -1.00 2.94
C LEU A 262 -14.23 -2.15 3.88
N ALA A 263 -15.31 -2.88 3.58
CA ALA A 263 -15.72 -4.05 4.34
C ALA A 263 -14.66 -5.16 4.28
N ARG A 264 -14.16 -5.47 3.08
CA ARG A 264 -13.06 -6.44 2.89
C ARG A 264 -11.76 -6.00 3.56
N MET A 265 -11.43 -4.71 3.52
CA MET A 265 -10.28 -4.17 4.26
C MET A 265 -10.42 -4.41 5.76
N ARG A 266 -11.60 -4.14 6.33
CA ARG A 266 -11.88 -4.35 7.76
C ARG A 266 -11.80 -5.82 8.16
N ASP A 267 -12.30 -6.71 7.32
CA ASP A 267 -12.24 -8.14 7.60
C ASP A 267 -10.80 -8.68 7.50
N ARG A 268 -10.06 -8.33 6.44
CA ARG A 268 -8.74 -8.91 6.15
C ARG A 268 -7.58 -8.29 6.90
N VAL A 269 -7.66 -7.00 7.26
CA VAL A 269 -6.61 -6.31 8.01
C VAL A 269 -6.96 -6.37 9.49
N SER A 270 -6.26 -7.22 10.25
CA SER A 270 -6.54 -7.41 11.67
C SER A 270 -6.55 -6.10 12.47
N ARG A 271 -5.82 -5.07 12.06
CA ARG A 271 -5.81 -3.74 12.73
C ARG A 271 -7.06 -2.88 12.49
N LEU A 272 -7.94 -3.26 11.58
CA LEU A 272 -9.14 -2.51 11.20
C LEU A 272 -10.45 -3.07 11.76
N VAL A 273 -10.43 -4.24 12.41
CA VAL A 273 -11.63 -4.78 13.06
C VAL A 273 -12.02 -3.87 14.23
N ARG A 274 -13.30 -3.48 14.29
CA ARG A 274 -13.79 -2.38 15.14
C ARG A 274 -13.69 -2.63 16.66
N ARG A 275 -13.85 -3.88 17.09
CA ARG A 275 -13.77 -4.31 18.50
C ARG A 275 -12.75 -5.44 18.58
N ASN A 276 -11.48 -5.09 18.80
CA ASN A 276 -10.44 -6.09 18.94
C ASN A 276 -9.24 -5.59 19.76
N TRP A 277 -8.39 -6.55 20.13
CA TRP A 277 -7.10 -6.29 20.80
C TRP A 277 -5.97 -5.98 19.81
N GLY A 278 -6.21 -6.20 18.51
CA GLY A 278 -5.26 -6.03 17.41
C GLY A 278 -5.11 -4.59 16.89
N ALA A 279 -5.74 -3.60 17.52
CA ALA A 279 -5.73 -2.20 17.09
C ALA A 279 -4.31 -1.63 16.95
N SER A 280 -4.14 -0.71 15.99
CA SER A 280 -2.82 -0.22 15.63
C SER A 280 -2.31 0.86 16.57
N LYS A 281 -1.50 0.50 17.58
CA LYS A 281 -0.89 1.46 18.54
C LYS A 281 -0.10 2.63 17.92
N ARG A 282 0.33 2.52 16.66
CA ARG A 282 0.99 3.59 15.89
C ARG A 282 0.42 3.66 14.47
N ARG A 283 0.03 4.86 14.01
CA ARG A 283 -0.50 5.09 12.64
C ARG A 283 0.42 4.61 11.51
N ARG A 284 1.74 4.71 11.69
CA ARG A 284 2.73 4.25 10.69
C ARG A 284 2.67 2.74 10.45
N CYS A 285 2.39 1.97 11.51
CA CYS A 285 2.28 0.52 11.43
C CYS A 285 1.00 0.10 10.71
N LEU A 286 -0.10 0.84 10.94
CA LEU A 286 -1.33 0.68 10.16
C LEU A 286 -1.05 0.93 8.68
N ARG A 287 -0.39 2.05 8.34
CA ARG A 287 -0.05 2.39 6.96
C ARG A 287 0.72 1.28 6.24
N TRP A 288 1.72 0.66 6.89
CA TRP A 288 2.44 -0.47 6.29
C TRP A 288 1.53 -1.67 6.02
N HIS A 289 0.64 -1.99 6.97
CA HIS A 289 -0.31 -3.10 6.83
C HIS A 289 -1.32 -2.85 5.71
N LEU A 290 -1.83 -1.62 5.59
CA LEU A 290 -2.73 -1.23 4.50
C LEU A 290 -2.06 -1.39 3.14
N TRP A 291 -0.81 -0.97 2.98
CA TRP A 291 -0.09 -1.15 1.71
C TRP A 291 0.13 -2.61 1.35
N MET A 292 0.37 -3.50 2.33
CA MET A 292 0.41 -4.94 2.09
C MET A 292 -0.92 -5.45 1.53
N TRP A 293 -2.04 -5.02 2.12
CA TRP A 293 -3.37 -5.39 1.66
C TRP A 293 -3.67 -4.83 0.26
N VAL A 294 -3.28 -3.59 -0.03
CA VAL A 294 -3.42 -2.98 -1.37
C VAL A 294 -2.67 -3.80 -2.42
N ALA A 295 -1.40 -4.15 -2.16
CA ALA A 295 -0.64 -4.97 -3.10
C ALA A 295 -1.31 -6.33 -3.31
N TRP A 296 -1.74 -6.99 -2.23
CA TRP A 296 -2.46 -8.26 -2.31
C TRP A 296 -3.74 -8.16 -3.13
N ARG A 297 -4.60 -7.16 -2.85
CA ARG A 297 -5.87 -6.94 -3.54
C ARG A 297 -5.65 -6.64 -5.02
N ASN A 298 -4.71 -5.77 -5.36
CA ASN A 298 -4.55 -5.29 -6.71
C ASN A 298 -3.82 -6.27 -7.62
N TYR A 299 -2.82 -7.00 -7.10
CA TYR A 299 -1.86 -7.72 -7.96
C TYR A 299 -1.78 -9.22 -7.70
N LEU A 300 -2.22 -9.71 -6.54
CA LEU A 300 -2.07 -11.12 -6.16
C LEU A 300 -3.40 -11.88 -6.09
N ARG A 301 -4.48 -11.18 -5.79
CA ARG A 301 -5.83 -11.72 -5.67
C ARG A 301 -6.68 -11.34 -6.88
N PRO A 302 -7.29 -12.31 -7.57
CA PRO A 302 -8.37 -12.03 -8.52
C PRO A 302 -9.52 -11.22 -7.91
N VAL A 303 -10.35 -10.58 -8.72
CA VAL A 303 -11.52 -9.81 -8.25
C VAL A 303 -12.48 -10.72 -7.45
N THR A 304 -12.78 -11.90 -8.00
CA THR A 304 -13.60 -12.95 -7.37
C THR A 304 -12.75 -14.21 -7.13
N VAL A 305 -13.33 -15.35 -6.78
CA VAL A 305 -12.60 -16.64 -6.70
C VAL A 305 -12.81 -17.51 -7.94
N ALA A 306 -13.64 -17.06 -8.88
CA ALA A 306 -13.92 -17.77 -10.10
C ALA A 306 -12.64 -17.92 -10.95
N ALA A 307 -12.55 -19.06 -11.63
CA ALA A 307 -11.45 -19.35 -12.55
C ALA A 307 -11.36 -18.30 -13.66
N GLY A 308 -10.15 -18.03 -14.15
CA GLY A 308 -9.90 -17.07 -15.23
C GLY A 308 -10.04 -15.58 -14.86
N VAL A 309 -10.60 -15.24 -13.69
CA VAL A 309 -10.80 -13.83 -13.33
C VAL A 309 -9.47 -13.11 -13.10
N PRO A 310 -9.18 -11.99 -13.79
CA PRO A 310 -7.96 -11.24 -13.60
C PRO A 310 -7.92 -10.51 -12.25
N THR A 311 -6.75 -10.01 -11.87
CA THR A 311 -6.64 -9.13 -10.71
C THR A 311 -7.06 -7.71 -11.10
N PRO A 312 -7.48 -6.86 -10.14
CA PRO A 312 -7.82 -5.46 -10.43
C PRO A 312 -6.72 -4.73 -11.21
N GLY A 313 -5.46 -4.98 -10.86
CA GLY A 313 -4.30 -4.38 -11.52
C GLY A 313 -4.13 -4.80 -12.98
N VAL A 314 -4.58 -6.00 -13.36
CA VAL A 314 -4.60 -6.43 -14.76
C VAL A 314 -5.71 -5.72 -15.51
N ILE A 315 -6.91 -5.65 -14.94
CA ILE A 315 -8.08 -4.99 -15.55
C ILE A 315 -7.80 -3.52 -15.89
N VAL A 316 -7.10 -2.80 -15.01
CA VAL A 316 -6.78 -1.37 -15.22
C VAL A 316 -5.43 -1.16 -15.93
N GLY A 317 -4.81 -2.21 -16.48
CA GLY A 317 -3.53 -2.11 -17.18
C GLY A 317 -2.32 -1.75 -16.30
N ALA A 318 -2.43 -1.83 -14.98
CA ALA A 318 -1.33 -1.59 -14.04
C ALA A 318 -0.40 -2.80 -13.85
N ALA A 319 -0.78 -3.99 -14.33
CA ALA A 319 0.05 -5.19 -14.36
C ALA A 319 -0.32 -6.04 -15.59
N GLU A 320 0.66 -6.68 -16.21
CA GLU A 320 0.42 -7.57 -17.37
C GLU A 320 -0.20 -8.92 -16.95
N ARG A 321 0.06 -9.36 -15.71
CA ARG A 321 -0.41 -10.64 -15.18
C ARG A 321 -0.58 -10.61 -13.67
N ARG A 322 -1.27 -11.63 -13.16
CA ARG A 322 -1.33 -11.93 -11.74
C ARG A 322 0.07 -12.28 -11.20
N TRP A 323 0.38 -11.74 -10.03
CA TRP A 323 1.62 -12.02 -9.31
C TRP A 323 1.43 -13.13 -8.28
N ALA A 324 2.39 -14.06 -8.22
CA ALA A 324 2.51 -14.98 -7.10
C ALA A 324 3.14 -14.27 -5.89
N VAL A 325 2.78 -14.69 -4.67
CA VAL A 325 3.35 -14.13 -3.42
C VAL A 325 4.88 -14.25 -3.41
N ALA A 326 5.41 -15.38 -3.86
CA ALA A 326 6.85 -15.61 -3.91
C ALA A 326 7.56 -14.62 -4.85
N ASP A 327 7.01 -14.38 -6.04
CA ASP A 327 7.57 -13.43 -7.01
C ASP A 327 7.48 -11.98 -6.52
N PHE A 328 6.32 -11.60 -5.96
CA PHE A 328 6.12 -10.28 -5.38
C PHE A 328 7.13 -9.98 -4.27
N LEU A 329 7.51 -10.98 -3.46
CA LEU A 329 8.49 -10.84 -2.38
C LEU A 329 9.93 -11.18 -2.78
N ARG A 330 10.19 -11.49 -4.06
CA ARG A 330 11.51 -11.93 -4.51
C ARG A 330 12.47 -10.75 -4.67
N TRP A 331 12.05 -9.74 -5.42
CA TRP A 331 12.90 -8.62 -5.83
C TRP A 331 12.48 -7.33 -5.14
N ARG A 332 13.45 -6.47 -4.80
CA ARG A 332 13.19 -5.10 -4.32
C ARG A 332 12.72 -4.27 -5.50
N VAL A 333 11.69 -3.46 -5.27
CA VAL A 333 11.38 -2.36 -6.19
C VAL A 333 12.27 -1.17 -5.84
N THR A 334 13.15 -0.81 -6.76
CA THR A 334 13.82 0.48 -6.79
C THR A 334 12.99 1.43 -7.62
N LEU A 335 12.62 2.55 -7.00
CA LEU A 335 11.82 3.61 -7.63
C LEU A 335 12.72 4.60 -8.36
#